data_AF-A0A1I2VF32-F1
#
_entry.id   AF-A0A1I2VF32-F1
#
_cell.length_a   1.000
_cell.length_b   1.000
_cell.length_c   1.000
_cell.angle_alpha   90.00
_cell.angle_beta   90.00
_cell.angle_gamma   90.00
#
_symmetry.space_group_name_H-M   'P 1'
#
loop_
_entity.id
_entity.type
_entity.pdbx_description
1 polymer ?
#
loop_
_entity_poly.entity_id
_entity_poly.type
_entity_poly.pdbx_seq_one_letter_code
_entity_poly.pdbx_strand_id
1 'polypeptide(L)'
;PYVIAEAKFSSTGIPRLSKLRDGTRQMSEKWITKPSKRGLSRLDQAVGKEKALDILTKDYKSVLVTIDKTGDVKTCILDANGKVIK
;
A
#
# COMPACT_ATOMS: atom_id res chain seq x y z
N PRO A 1 11.83 8.16 7.38
CA PRO A 1 11.30 7.31 6.30
C PRO A 1 9.81 7.00 6.53
N TYR A 2 8.98 7.32 5.55
CA TYR A 2 7.54 7.07 5.66
C TYR A 2 7.20 5.60 5.37
N VAL A 3 6.09 5.14 5.93
CA VAL A 3 5.54 3.81 5.66
C VAL A 3 4.10 3.98 5.24
N ILE A 4 3.76 3.42 4.07
CA ILE A 4 2.39 3.25 3.64
C ILE A 4 2.07 1.77 3.88
N ALA A 5 1.13 1.51 4.79
CA ALA A 5 0.77 0.16 5.19
C ALA A 5 -0.68 -0.16 4.78
N GLU A 6 -0.89 -1.34 4.21
CA GLU A 6 -2.21 -1.96 4.12
C GLU A 6 -2.26 -3.11 5.12
N ALA A 7 -3.26 -3.10 6.00
CA ALA A 7 -3.48 -4.19 6.94
C ALA A 7 -4.54 -5.15 6.40
N LYS A 8 -4.28 -6.46 6.50
CA LYS A 8 -5.24 -7.50 6.16
C LYS A 8 -5.27 -8.58 7.22
N PHE A 9 -6.48 -9.03 7.53
CA PHE A 9 -6.68 -10.22 8.32
C PHE A 9 -6.49 -11.47 7.46
N SER A 10 -5.78 -12.48 7.98
CA SER A 10 -5.61 -13.78 7.31
C SER A 10 -5.30 -14.88 8.32
N SER A 11 -6.00 -16.02 8.21
CA SER A 11 -5.73 -17.21 9.02
C SER A 11 -4.86 -18.25 8.31
N THR A 12 -4.48 -18.01 7.05
CA THR A 12 -3.84 -18.99 6.17
C THR A 12 -2.47 -18.54 5.63
N GLY A 13 -1.89 -17.49 6.20
CA GLY A 13 -0.59 -16.93 5.81
C GLY A 13 -0.68 -15.53 5.22
N ILE A 14 0.35 -15.10 4.48
CA ILE A 14 0.42 -13.74 3.91
C ILE A 14 -0.65 -13.59 2.81
N PRO A 15 -1.66 -12.73 2.99
CA PRO A 15 -2.73 -12.57 2.01
C PRO A 15 -2.24 -11.90 0.74
N ARG A 16 -2.96 -12.08 -0.36
CA ARG A 16 -2.68 -11.35 -1.59
C ARG A 16 -3.43 -10.02 -1.63
N LEU A 17 -2.77 -8.99 -2.13
CA LEU A 17 -3.41 -7.72 -2.46
C LEU A 17 -4.33 -7.89 -3.67
N SER A 18 -5.50 -7.26 -3.63
CA SER A 18 -6.50 -7.41 -4.71
C SER A 18 -6.00 -6.80 -6.00
N LYS A 19 -6.38 -7.39 -7.14
CA LYS A 19 -6.19 -6.76 -8.46
C LYS A 19 -7.31 -5.74 -8.70
N LEU A 20 -6.96 -4.62 -9.32
CA LEU A 20 -7.86 -3.56 -9.73
C LEU A 20 -8.32 -3.80 -11.17
N ARG A 21 -9.34 -3.05 -11.60
CA ARG A 21 -9.88 -3.14 -12.97
C ARG A 21 -8.83 -2.88 -14.06
N ASP A 22 -7.80 -2.10 -13.75
CA ASP A 22 -6.71 -1.80 -14.68
C ASP A 22 -5.53 -2.79 -14.61
N GLY A 23 -5.72 -3.93 -13.95
CA GLY A 23 -4.75 -5.01 -13.84
C GLY A 23 -3.69 -4.82 -12.76
N THR A 24 -3.55 -3.62 -12.19
CA THR A 24 -2.60 -3.35 -11.10
C THR A 24 -3.07 -3.92 -9.77
N ARG A 25 -2.16 -4.11 -8.79
CA ARG A 25 -2.56 -4.48 -7.43
C ARG A 25 -2.79 -3.24 -6.57
N GLN A 26 -3.60 -3.39 -5.52
CA GLN A 26 -3.56 -2.47 -4.38
C GLN A 26 -2.11 -2.31 -3.89
N MET A 27 -1.76 -1.14 -3.34
CA MET A 27 -0.41 -0.77 -2.88
C MET A 27 0.71 -0.82 -3.93
N SER A 28 0.39 -1.05 -5.21
CA SER A 28 1.34 -0.73 -6.29
C SER A 28 1.61 0.77 -6.29
N GLU A 29 2.78 1.17 -6.77
CA GLU A 29 3.14 2.59 -6.92
C GLU A 29 2.06 3.32 -7.72
N LYS A 30 1.61 2.74 -8.83
CA LYS A 30 0.49 3.29 -9.62
C LYS A 30 -0.80 3.42 -8.82
N TRP A 31 -1.13 2.50 -7.92
CA TRP A 31 -2.31 2.67 -7.06
C TRP A 31 -2.13 3.80 -6.04
N ILE A 32 -0.92 3.98 -5.51
CA ILE A 32 -0.59 5.02 -4.51
C ILE A 32 -0.62 6.40 -5.16
N THR A 33 0.02 6.56 -6.32
CA THR A 33 0.36 7.85 -6.91
C THR A 33 -0.52 8.28 -8.08
N LYS A 34 -1.22 7.35 -8.75
CA LYS A 34 -2.02 7.72 -9.93
C LYS A 34 -3.22 8.60 -9.55
N PRO A 35 -3.38 9.77 -10.18
CA PRO A 35 -4.56 10.60 -10.00
C PRO A 35 -5.86 9.88 -10.38
N SER A 36 -6.88 10.05 -9.56
CA SER A 36 -8.26 9.68 -9.88
C SER A 36 -8.87 10.64 -10.92
N LYS A 37 -10.10 10.38 -11.36
CA LYS A 37 -10.85 11.31 -12.23
C LYS A 37 -11.05 12.71 -11.62
N ARG A 38 -10.87 12.84 -10.29
CA ARG A 38 -10.93 14.13 -9.56
C ARG A 38 -9.56 14.81 -9.45
N GLY A 39 -8.53 14.29 -10.11
CA GLY A 39 -7.17 14.84 -10.12
C GLY A 39 -6.32 14.52 -8.88
N LEU A 40 -6.84 13.77 -7.91
CA LEU A 40 -6.12 13.41 -6.68
C LEU A 40 -5.71 11.95 -6.67
N SER A 41 -4.47 11.65 -6.30
CA SER A 41 -3.98 10.28 -6.07
C SER A 41 -4.61 9.64 -4.83
N ARG A 42 -4.37 8.34 -4.60
CA ARG A 42 -4.82 7.66 -3.39
C ARG A 42 -4.12 8.23 -2.16
N LEU A 43 -2.82 8.53 -2.28
CA LEU A 43 -2.04 9.15 -1.22
C LEU A 43 -2.58 10.55 -0.89
N ASP A 44 -2.80 11.39 -1.90
CA ASP A 44 -3.37 12.74 -1.72
C ASP A 44 -4.70 12.70 -0.97
N GLN A 45 -5.57 11.76 -1.34
CA GLN A 45 -6.88 11.58 -0.71
C GLN A 45 -6.77 11.13 0.75
N ALA A 46 -5.71 10.41 1.12
CA ALA A 46 -5.54 9.85 2.46
C ALA A 46 -4.91 10.84 3.44
N VAL A 47 -3.90 11.60 3.00
CA VAL A 47 -3.09 12.45 3.90
C VAL A 47 -3.12 13.94 3.55
N GLY A 48 -3.76 14.32 2.44
CA GLY A 48 -3.73 15.68 1.89
C GLY A 48 -2.50 15.94 1.02
N LYS A 49 -2.61 16.90 0.10
CA LYS A 49 -1.58 17.18 -0.93
C LYS A 49 -0.19 17.49 -0.35
N GLU A 50 -0.13 18.32 0.68
CA GLU A 50 1.15 18.74 1.27
C GLU A 50 1.91 17.57 1.89
N LYS A 51 1.23 16.73 2.67
CA LYS A 51 1.83 15.53 3.27
C LYS A 51 2.15 14.49 2.22
N ALA A 52 1.31 14.33 1.20
CA ALA A 52 1.59 13.42 0.09
C ALA A 52 2.88 13.82 -0.63
N LEU A 53 3.08 15.11 -0.90
CA LEU A 53 4.31 15.62 -1.50
C LEU A 53 5.54 15.36 -0.61
N ASP A 54 5.44 15.60 0.70
CA ASP A 54 6.52 15.32 1.66
C ASP A 54 6.88 13.82 1.71
N ILE A 55 5.87 12.94 1.64
CA ILE A 55 6.08 11.48 1.61
C ILE A 55 6.79 11.05 0.33
N LEU A 56 6.37 11.57 -0.82
CA LEU A 56 6.95 11.23 -2.11
C LEU A 56 8.39 11.76 -2.26
N THR A 57 8.73 12.88 -1.61
CA THR A 57 10.06 13.48 -1.67
C THR A 57 11.06 12.88 -0.67
N LYS A 58 10.60 12.33 0.45
CA LYS A 58 11.45 11.75 1.51
C LYS A 58 11.59 10.23 1.44
N ASP A 59 11.15 9.63 0.34
CA ASP A 59 10.99 8.19 0.14
C ASP A 59 10.04 7.51 1.16
N TYR A 60 9.39 6.44 0.69
CA TYR A 60 8.52 5.63 1.53
C TYR A 60 8.69 4.13 1.25
N LYS A 61 8.36 3.32 2.26
CA LYS A 61 8.22 1.87 2.11
C LYS A 61 6.74 1.50 2.03
N SER A 62 6.39 0.66 1.08
CA SER A 62 5.09 -0.01 1.05
C SER A 62 5.17 -1.31 1.82
N VAL A 63 4.24 -1.53 2.74
CA VAL A 63 4.19 -2.77 3.53
C VAL A 63 2.78 -3.38 3.56
N LEU A 64 2.72 -4.71 3.55
CA LEU A 64 1.54 -5.47 3.86
C LEU A 64 1.65 -5.97 5.32
N VAL A 65 0.74 -5.50 6.16
CA VAL A 65 0.60 -5.99 7.53
C VAL A 65 -0.44 -7.09 7.54
N THR A 66 -0.06 -8.25 8.04
CA THR A 66 -0.95 -9.40 8.22
C THR A 66 -1.21 -9.58 9.69
N ILE A 67 -2.48 -9.63 10.06
CA ILE A 67 -2.94 -9.95 11.42
C ILE A 67 -3.69 -11.28 11.32
N ASP A 68 -3.34 -12.25 12.14
CA ASP A 68 -4.04 -13.54 12.16
C ASP A 68 -4.98 -13.67 13.38
N LYS A 69 -5.59 -14.85 13.51
CA LYS A 69 -6.59 -15.12 14.55
C LYS A 69 -6.02 -15.17 15.97
N THR A 70 -4.71 -15.35 16.16
CA THR A 70 -4.07 -15.31 17.48
C THR A 70 -3.71 -13.88 17.87
N GLY A 71 -3.83 -12.94 16.92
CA GLY A 71 -3.39 -11.57 17.07
C GLY A 71 -1.94 -11.37 16.64
N ASP A 72 -1.28 -12.39 16.07
CA ASP A 72 0.10 -12.26 15.63
C ASP A 72 0.18 -11.34 14.40
N VAL A 73 1.17 -10.44 14.44
CA VAL A 73 1.40 -9.43 13.40
C VAL A 73 2.64 -9.78 12.60
N LYS A 74 2.49 -9.91 11.28
CA LYS A 74 3.59 -10.08 10.33
C LYS A 74 3.61 -8.93 9.34
N THR A 75 4.79 -8.40 9.03
CA THR A 75 4.95 -7.31 8.08
C THR A 75 5.81 -7.75 6.91
N CYS A 76 5.35 -7.49 5.69
CA CYS A 76 6.06 -7.83 4.46
C CYS A 76 6.28 -6.58 3.61
N ILE A 77 7.50 -6.38 3.11
CA ILE A 77 7.80 -5.27 2.19
C ILE A 77 7.25 -5.60 0.81
N LEU A 78 6.68 -4.59 0.15
CA LEU A 78 6.12 -4.70 -1.19
C LEU A 78 7.04 -4.04 -2.22
N ASP A 79 7.09 -4.62 -3.42
CA ASP A 79 7.68 -4.00 -4.61
C ASP A 79 6.76 -2.92 -5.20
N ALA A 80 7.24 -2.20 -6.22
CA ALA A 80 6.46 -1.18 -6.92
C ALA A 80 5.17 -1.72 -7.59
N ASN A 81 5.06 -3.03 -7.79
CA ASN A 81 3.88 -3.69 -8.35
C ASN A 81 2.88 -4.18 -7.28
N GLY A 82 3.14 -3.92 -6.00
CA GLY A 82 2.32 -4.41 -4.88
C GLY A 82 2.45 -5.91 -4.66
N LYS A 83 3.61 -6.50 -4.97
CA LYS A 83 3.95 -7.90 -4.65
C LYS A 83 4.92 -7.93 -3.48
N VAL A 84 4.80 -8.97 -2.64
CA VAL A 84 5.75 -9.20 -1.55
C VAL A 84 7.14 -9.49 -2.14
N ILE A 85 8.15 -8.75 -1.67
CA ILE A 85 9.56 -9.03 -1.96
C ILE A 85 9.95 -10.27 -1.16
N LYS A 86 10.54 -11.26 -1.84
CA LYS A 86 11.07 -12.48 -1.23
C LYS A 86 12.53 -12.30 -0.82
#